data_AF-A0A0R2NQP8-F1
#
_entry.id   AF-A0A0R2NQP8-F1
#
_cell.length_a   1.000
_cell.length_b   1.000
_cell.length_c   1.000
_cell.angle_alpha   90.00
_cell.angle_beta   90.00
_cell.angle_gamma   90.00
#
_symmetry.space_group_name_H-M   'P 1'
#
loop_
_entity.id
_entity.type
_entity.pdbx_description
1 polymer ?
#
loop_
_entity_poly.entity_id
_entity_poly.type
_entity_poly.pdbx_seq_one_letter_code
_entity_poly.pdbx_strand_id
1 'polypeptide(L)'
;MFHAHHIKVADDVINSWHGVLYMLVFVFSMQSLIIGQSDGWQFMNFQMIAMTFCAYFLNIHLPYYAFFPVVLIFMVFNQSLGYWESWGQAITMAVFFWTLNRSRHRYRNQKYAWVYYMGTGIGFGGLLWMWMKFKFSLPWSTYFQEWIYLTIFEALLYVYVTMLTNDSELKLRLAQFANHDALTKTQNYAAYSDEIDLLFADSHKNHLNLSMMMFDIDHFKHVNDTYGHLAGDRVATSGHDYADRH
;
A
#
# COMPACT_ATOMS: atom_id res chain seq x y z
N MET A 1 -30.58 4.10 -18.36
CA MET A 1 -29.45 5.03 -18.56
C MET A 1 -29.34 5.92 -17.31
N PHE A 2 -28.67 5.45 -16.27
CA PHE A 2 -28.31 6.26 -15.10
C PHE A 2 -26.84 5.96 -14.82
N HIS A 3 -25.98 6.88 -15.23
CA HIS A 3 -24.55 6.86 -14.90
C HIS A 3 -24.40 7.29 -13.45
N ALA A 4 -24.24 6.33 -12.54
CA ALA A 4 -23.77 6.59 -11.19
C ALA A 4 -22.27 6.91 -11.26
N HIS A 5 -21.94 8.18 -11.44
CA HIS A 5 -20.58 8.69 -11.29
C HIS A 5 -20.26 8.73 -9.79
N HIS A 6 -20.02 7.56 -9.19
CA HIS A 6 -19.59 7.48 -7.80
C HIS A 6 -18.27 8.23 -7.62
N ILE A 7 -18.26 9.05 -6.57
CA ILE A 7 -17.26 10.02 -6.17
C ILE A 7 -15.99 9.28 -5.73
N LYS A 8 -15.21 8.73 -6.67
CA LYS A 8 -13.92 8.08 -6.36
C LYS A 8 -12.87 9.05 -5.80
N VAL A 9 -13.00 10.34 -6.13
CA VAL A 9 -12.00 11.37 -5.76
C VAL A 9 -12.03 11.69 -4.26
N ALA A 10 -13.19 11.64 -3.60
CA ALA A 10 -13.28 11.97 -2.18
C ALA A 10 -12.64 10.88 -1.32
N ASP A 11 -12.88 9.61 -1.61
CA ASP A 11 -12.36 8.48 -0.83
C ASP A 11 -10.83 8.37 -0.93
N ASP A 12 -10.24 8.59 -2.10
CA ASP A 12 -8.78 8.58 -2.29
C ASP A 12 -8.09 9.74 -1.54
N VAL A 13 -8.73 10.92 -1.52
CA VAL A 13 -8.22 12.09 -0.78
C VAL A 13 -8.36 11.88 0.72
N ILE A 14 -9.50 11.37 1.18
CA ILE A 14 -9.74 11.07 2.60
C ILE A 14 -8.75 10.01 3.08
N ASN A 15 -8.53 8.93 2.34
CA ASN A 15 -7.56 7.88 2.69
C ASN A 15 -6.11 8.42 2.76
N SER A 16 -5.76 9.35 1.86
CA SER A 16 -4.44 10.01 1.89
C SER A 16 -4.22 10.84 3.16
N TRP A 17 -5.25 11.58 3.62
CA TRP A 17 -5.17 12.36 4.86
C TRP A 17 -5.08 11.50 6.12
N HIS A 18 -5.75 10.34 6.14
CA HIS A 18 -5.60 9.39 7.25
C HIS A 18 -4.16 8.88 7.36
N GLY A 19 -3.53 8.53 6.24
CA GLY A 19 -2.13 8.11 6.21
C GLY A 19 -1.17 9.19 6.73
N VAL A 20 -1.37 10.45 6.33
CA VAL A 20 -0.61 11.60 6.86
C VAL A 20 -0.81 11.74 8.37
N LEU A 21 -2.07 11.66 8.83
CA LEU A 21 -2.38 11.81 10.26
C LEU A 21 -1.73 10.72 11.10
N TYR A 22 -1.80 9.45 10.68
CA TYR A 22 -1.13 8.35 11.36
C TYR A 22 0.38 8.54 11.43
N MET A 23 1.01 9.00 10.33
CA MET A 23 2.44 9.28 10.32
C MET A 23 2.80 10.42 11.28
N LEU A 24 2.06 11.52 11.26
CA LEU A 24 2.31 12.64 12.18
C LEU A 24 2.15 12.21 13.63
N VAL A 25 1.07 11.48 13.95
CA VAL A 25 0.88 10.94 15.31
C VAL A 25 2.03 10.04 15.70
N PHE A 26 2.46 9.11 14.83
CA PHE A 26 3.58 8.21 15.10
C PHE A 26 4.90 8.96 15.33
N VAL A 27 5.26 9.88 14.44
CA VAL A 27 6.50 10.65 14.50
C VAL A 27 6.53 11.54 15.74
N PHE A 28 5.45 12.29 16.01
CA PHE A 28 5.38 13.16 17.20
C PHE A 28 5.34 12.37 18.51
N SER A 29 4.64 11.23 18.55
CA SER A 29 4.59 10.37 19.75
C SER A 29 5.97 9.82 20.08
N MET A 30 6.68 9.29 19.09
CA MET A 30 8.03 8.78 19.31
C MET A 30 9.01 9.92 19.65
N GLN A 31 8.89 11.08 18.98
CA GLN A 31 9.71 12.25 19.29
C GLN A 31 9.49 12.76 20.72
N SER A 32 8.26 12.69 21.24
CA SER A 32 7.94 13.13 22.61
C SER A 32 8.73 12.39 23.69
N LEU A 33 9.14 11.14 23.42
CA LEU A 33 9.92 10.32 24.35
C LEU A 33 11.38 10.77 24.49
N ILE A 34 11.89 11.52 23.52
CA ILE A 34 13.32 11.84 23.39
C ILE A 34 13.64 13.34 23.44
N ILE A 35 12.63 14.21 23.43
CA ILE A 35 12.86 15.66 23.51
C ILE A 35 13.62 15.99 24.80
N GLY A 36 14.67 16.80 24.64
CA GLY A 36 15.53 17.21 25.75
C GLY A 36 16.60 16.20 26.15
N GLN A 37 16.64 15.01 25.54
CA GLN A 37 17.72 14.03 25.74
C GLN A 37 18.95 14.40 24.90
N SER A 38 20.15 14.09 25.42
CA SER A 38 21.42 14.29 24.70
C SER A 38 21.50 13.49 23.39
N ASP A 39 20.78 12.37 23.34
CA ASP A 39 20.87 11.37 22.28
C ASP A 39 19.73 11.46 21.26
N GLY A 40 18.98 12.58 21.27
CA GLY A 40 17.84 12.78 20.37
C GLY A 40 18.19 12.70 18.87
N TRP A 41 19.47 12.78 18.52
CA TRP A 41 19.98 12.57 17.16
C TRP A 41 19.81 11.13 16.66
N GLN A 42 19.75 10.12 17.54
CA GLN A 42 19.56 8.71 17.18
C GLN A 42 18.23 8.44 16.48
N PHE A 43 17.24 9.32 16.69
CA PHE A 43 15.90 9.15 16.13
C PHE A 43 15.79 9.57 14.65
N MET A 44 16.86 10.15 14.09
CA MET A 44 16.90 10.57 12.69
C MET A 44 16.55 9.43 11.72
N ASN A 45 17.09 8.24 11.93
CA ASN A 45 16.82 7.10 11.07
C ASN A 45 15.34 6.72 11.07
N PHE A 46 14.66 6.78 12.22
CA PHE A 46 13.23 6.48 12.30
C PHE A 46 12.39 7.49 11.52
N GLN A 47 12.73 8.79 11.59
CA GLN A 47 12.04 9.83 10.81
C GLN A 47 12.22 9.59 9.31
N MET A 48 13.44 9.26 8.90
CA MET A 48 13.76 8.92 7.51
C MET A 48 12.97 7.71 7.01
N ILE A 49 12.94 6.64 7.80
CA ILE A 49 12.22 5.41 7.48
C ILE A 49 10.72 5.68 7.36
N ALA A 50 10.12 6.37 8.33
CA ALA A 50 8.70 6.72 8.31
C ALA A 50 8.36 7.56 7.09
N MET A 51 9.22 8.53 6.76
CA MET A 51 9.06 9.37 5.59
C MET A 51 9.15 8.58 4.28
N THR A 52 10.16 7.72 4.14
CA THR A 52 10.30 6.82 2.98
C THR A 52 9.10 5.91 2.84
N PHE A 53 8.62 5.34 3.95
CA PHE A 53 7.45 4.47 3.96
C PHE A 53 6.19 5.18 3.43
N CYS A 54 5.98 6.41 3.87
CA CYS A 54 4.81 7.19 3.46
C CYS A 54 4.91 7.73 2.03
N ALA A 55 6.06 8.30 1.67
CA ALA A 55 6.28 8.91 0.37
C ALA A 55 6.31 7.85 -0.74
N TYR A 56 7.06 6.77 -0.50
CA TYR A 56 7.25 5.71 -1.46
C TYR A 56 6.15 4.67 -1.29
N PHE A 57 6.07 3.89 -0.21
CA PHE A 57 5.18 2.72 -0.19
C PHE A 57 3.69 3.05 -0.11
N LEU A 58 3.27 3.98 0.75
CA LEU A 58 1.86 4.39 0.88
C LEU A 58 1.41 5.38 -0.20
N ASN A 59 2.33 5.91 -1.02
CA ASN A 59 2.01 6.85 -2.11
C ASN A 59 1.26 8.11 -1.63
N ILE A 60 1.57 8.57 -0.42
CA ILE A 60 0.89 9.73 0.17
C ILE A 60 1.33 11.00 -0.53
N HIS A 61 0.37 11.75 -1.06
CA HIS A 61 0.61 13.03 -1.70
C HIS A 61 0.40 14.15 -0.69
N LEU A 62 1.49 14.70 -0.16
CA LEU A 62 1.43 15.91 0.64
C LEU A 62 1.58 17.14 -0.27
N PRO A 63 0.59 18.05 -0.32
CA PRO A 63 0.75 19.28 -1.08
C PRO A 63 1.87 20.15 -0.47
N TYR A 64 2.62 20.85 -1.33
CA TYR A 64 3.79 21.66 -0.91
C TYR A 64 3.43 22.69 0.17
N TYR A 65 2.23 23.26 0.12
CA TYR A 65 1.75 24.24 1.10
C TYR A 65 1.48 23.63 2.47
N ALA A 66 1.22 22.33 2.57
CA ALA A 66 1.05 21.62 3.84
C ALA A 66 2.39 21.21 4.46
N PHE A 67 3.45 21.11 3.67
CA PHE A 67 4.78 20.74 4.17
C PHE A 67 5.35 21.79 5.12
N PHE A 68 5.27 23.07 4.75
CA PHE A 68 5.79 24.18 5.56
C PHE A 68 5.18 24.28 6.98
N PRO A 69 3.85 24.27 7.18
CA PRO A 69 3.27 24.30 8.52
C PRO A 69 3.61 23.04 9.33
N VAL A 70 3.66 21.86 8.70
CA VAL A 70 4.09 20.61 9.38
C VAL A 70 5.54 20.74 9.89
N VAL A 71 6.45 21.21 9.04
CA VAL A 71 7.84 21.48 9.44
C VAL A 71 7.92 22.50 10.55
N LEU A 72 7.18 23.61 10.47
CA LEU A 72 7.18 24.64 11.51
C LEU A 72 6.71 24.09 12.85
N ILE A 73 5.60 23.35 12.88
CA ILE A 73 5.10 22.70 14.10
C ILE A 73 6.18 21.76 14.67
N PHE A 74 6.80 20.96 13.80
CA PHE A 74 7.87 20.06 14.20
C PHE A 74 9.10 20.80 14.75
N MET A 75 9.48 21.94 14.18
CA MET A 75 10.61 22.74 14.65
C MET A 75 10.31 23.47 15.95
N VAL A 76 9.10 23.98 16.13
CA VAL A 76 8.63 24.56 17.40
C VAL A 76 8.67 23.49 18.49
N PHE A 77 8.16 22.30 18.21
CA PHE A 77 8.15 21.17 19.13
C PHE A 77 9.56 20.74 19.55
N ASN A 78 10.52 20.80 18.62
CA ASN A 78 11.93 20.51 18.90
C ASN A 78 12.74 21.71 19.40
N GLN A 79 12.11 22.86 19.64
CA GLN A 79 12.78 24.11 20.03
C GLN A 79 13.95 24.47 19.10
N SER A 80 13.83 24.14 17.80
CA SER A 80 14.95 24.15 16.85
C SER A 80 14.90 25.31 15.85
N LEU A 81 13.93 26.21 15.96
CA LEU A 81 13.71 27.34 15.03
C LEU A 81 14.92 28.27 14.89
N GLY A 82 15.70 28.46 15.97
CA GLY A 82 16.86 29.35 15.98
C GLY A 82 18.11 28.77 15.31
N TYR A 83 18.11 27.49 14.93
CA TYR A 83 19.30 26.81 14.40
C TYR A 83 19.20 26.68 12.88
N TRP A 84 20.13 27.32 12.17
CA TRP A 84 20.17 27.31 10.70
C TRP A 84 20.39 25.89 10.14
N GLU A 85 21.09 25.01 10.86
CA GLU A 85 21.27 23.60 10.51
C GLU A 85 19.94 22.86 10.45
N SER A 86 19.00 23.21 11.32
CA SER A 86 17.67 22.59 11.37
C SER A 86 16.82 23.00 10.15
N TRP A 87 17.04 24.21 9.61
CA TRP A 87 16.42 24.65 8.36
C TRP A 87 17.00 23.90 7.15
N GLY A 88 18.33 23.71 7.09
CA GLY A 88 18.98 22.90 6.07
C GLY A 88 18.48 21.45 6.06
N GLN A 89 18.35 20.86 7.24
CA GLN A 89 17.75 19.53 7.41
C GLN A 89 16.30 19.50 6.91
N ALA A 90 15.46 20.45 7.32
CA ALA A 90 14.04 20.48 6.93
C ALA A 90 13.84 20.61 5.41
N ILE A 91 14.63 21.46 4.75
CA ILE A 91 14.62 21.61 3.29
C ILE A 91 15.05 20.30 2.63
N THR A 92 16.12 19.68 3.12
CA THR A 92 16.62 18.41 2.58
C THR A 92 15.56 17.30 2.70
N MET A 93 14.85 17.26 3.83
CA MET A 93 13.77 16.31 4.09
C MET A 93 12.55 16.56 3.18
N ALA A 94 12.22 17.82 2.88
CA ALA A 94 11.19 18.20 1.91
C ALA A 94 11.50 17.71 0.50
N VAL A 95 12.72 18.00 0.06
CA VAL A 95 13.19 17.62 -1.28
C VAL A 95 13.27 16.10 -1.38
N PHE A 96 13.71 15.41 -0.32
CA PHE A 96 13.74 13.96 -0.25
C PHE A 96 12.34 13.34 -0.43
N PHE A 97 11.35 13.79 0.35
CA PHE A 97 9.96 13.33 0.25
C PHE A 97 9.41 13.50 -1.18
N TRP A 98 9.62 14.70 -1.75
CA TRP A 98 9.12 15.00 -3.08
C TRP A 98 9.83 14.19 -4.17
N THR A 99 11.14 14.00 -4.05
CA THR A 99 11.94 13.22 -5.00
C THR A 99 11.52 11.74 -4.97
N LEU A 100 11.29 11.16 -3.79
CA LEU A 100 10.77 9.80 -3.65
C LEU A 100 9.39 9.62 -4.28
N ASN A 101 8.48 10.55 -4.02
CA ASN A 101 7.13 10.47 -4.57
C ASN A 101 7.16 10.58 -6.12
N ARG A 102 7.99 11.49 -6.64
CA ARG A 102 8.20 11.64 -8.09
C ARG A 102 8.90 10.43 -8.71
N SER A 103 9.91 9.85 -8.04
CA SER A 103 10.63 8.68 -8.54
C SER A 103 9.72 7.46 -8.59
N ARG A 104 8.86 7.26 -7.59
CA ARG A 104 7.82 6.23 -7.60
C ARG A 104 6.90 6.39 -8.80
N HIS A 105 6.27 7.54 -8.97
CA HIS A 105 5.30 7.73 -10.06
C HIS A 105 5.96 7.52 -11.45
N ARG A 106 7.23 7.91 -11.60
CA ARG A 106 7.94 7.81 -12.87
C ARG A 106 8.47 6.40 -13.18
N TYR A 107 8.90 5.66 -12.15
CA TYR A 107 9.69 4.44 -12.34
C TYR A 107 9.06 3.17 -11.74
N ARG A 108 7.90 3.23 -11.06
CA ARG A 108 7.28 2.07 -10.37
C ARG A 108 7.14 0.82 -11.24
N ASN A 109 6.83 0.97 -12.53
CA ASN A 109 6.63 -0.17 -13.44
C ASN A 109 7.90 -0.53 -14.25
N GLN A 110 9.05 0.07 -13.92
CA GLN A 110 10.31 -0.25 -14.60
C GLN A 110 11.08 -1.35 -13.86
N LYS A 111 11.79 -2.19 -14.62
CA LYS A 111 12.63 -3.28 -14.11
C LYS A 111 13.67 -2.83 -13.07
N TYR A 112 14.12 -1.58 -13.17
CA TYR A 112 15.15 -0.99 -12.30
C TYR A 112 14.60 0.05 -11.32
N ALA A 113 13.30 -0.01 -10.97
CA ALA A 113 12.68 0.88 -9.98
C ALA A 113 13.47 0.91 -8.64
N TRP A 114 13.98 -0.25 -8.23
CA TRP A 114 14.78 -0.40 -7.01
C TRP A 114 16.06 0.46 -7.03
N VAL A 115 16.70 0.67 -8.19
CA VAL A 115 17.93 1.46 -8.31
C VAL A 115 17.63 2.93 -8.00
N TYR A 116 16.52 3.44 -8.52
CA TYR A 116 16.10 4.82 -8.26
C TYR A 116 15.73 5.03 -6.81
N TYR A 117 14.98 4.09 -6.23
CA TYR A 117 14.64 4.10 -4.80
C TYR A 117 15.92 4.17 -3.94
N MET A 118 16.81 3.18 -4.10
CA MET A 118 18.05 3.09 -3.31
C MET A 118 18.97 4.29 -3.54
N GLY A 119 19.13 4.72 -4.79
CA GLY A 119 19.97 5.88 -5.11
C GLY A 119 19.46 7.17 -4.44
N THR A 120 18.14 7.35 -4.40
CA THR A 120 17.54 8.50 -3.71
C THR A 120 17.72 8.43 -2.19
N GLY A 121 17.44 7.29 -1.54
CA GLY A 121 17.58 7.21 -0.09
C GLY A 121 19.01 7.22 0.40
N ILE A 122 19.95 6.57 -0.29
CA ILE A 122 21.39 6.64 0.04
C ILE A 122 21.91 8.08 -0.09
N GLY A 123 21.60 8.75 -1.19
CA GLY A 123 22.06 10.11 -1.45
C GLY A 123 21.51 11.14 -0.44
N PHE A 124 20.18 11.18 -0.27
CA PHE A 124 19.56 12.09 0.68
C PHE A 124 19.83 11.71 2.14
N GLY A 125 19.94 10.42 2.45
CA GLY A 125 20.32 9.92 3.76
C GLY A 125 21.70 10.41 4.20
N GLY A 126 22.67 10.42 3.29
CA GLY A 126 24.00 10.98 3.56
C GLY A 126 23.95 12.48 3.85
N LEU A 127 23.20 13.24 3.03
CA LEU A 127 23.01 14.67 3.25
C LEU A 127 22.33 14.98 4.60
N LEU A 128 21.32 14.19 4.98
CA LEU A 128 20.59 14.37 6.23
C LEU A 128 21.44 14.04 7.46
N TRP A 129 22.25 12.98 7.39
CA TRP A 129 23.23 12.69 8.43
C TRP A 129 24.36 13.72 8.49
N MET A 130 24.68 14.39 7.39
CA MET A 130 25.67 15.47 7.39
C MET A 130 25.17 16.67 8.21
N TRP A 131 23.87 17.00 8.13
CA TRP A 131 23.26 17.99 9.02
C TRP A 131 23.33 17.57 10.50
N MET A 132 23.07 16.31 10.81
CA MET A 132 23.17 15.81 12.20
C MET A 132 24.59 15.88 12.73
N LYS A 133 25.56 15.51 11.90
CA LYS A 133 26.97 15.63 12.22
C LYS A 133 27.34 17.06 12.59
N PHE A 134 26.92 18.06 11.82
CA PHE A 134 27.21 19.47 12.11
C PHE A 134 26.47 19.96 13.34
N LYS A 135 25.16 19.71 13.43
CA LYS A 135 24.31 20.17 14.53
C LYS A 135 24.73 19.63 15.89
N PHE A 136 25.12 18.36 15.96
CA PHE A 136 25.48 17.67 17.21
C PHE A 136 26.99 17.44 17.37
N SER A 137 27.81 17.99 16.46
CA SER A 137 29.27 17.81 16.46
C SER A 137 29.72 16.34 16.51
N LEU A 138 28.98 15.46 15.82
CA LEU A 138 29.22 14.01 15.87
C LEU A 138 30.55 13.64 15.19
N PRO A 139 31.23 12.57 15.67
CA PRO A 139 32.40 12.05 15.00
C PRO A 139 32.05 11.41 13.66
N TRP A 140 33.02 11.35 12.76
CA TRP A 140 32.85 10.72 11.45
C TRP A 140 32.45 9.24 11.55
N SER A 141 32.90 8.53 12.58
CA SER A 141 32.50 7.14 12.84
C SER A 141 30.98 6.99 12.99
N THR A 142 30.36 7.82 13.81
CA THR A 142 28.89 7.83 14.00
C THR A 142 28.19 8.15 12.68
N TYR A 143 28.67 9.16 11.94
CA TYR A 143 28.09 9.50 10.64
C TYR A 143 28.07 8.29 9.68
N PHE A 144 29.22 7.63 9.48
CA PHE A 144 29.30 6.50 8.55
C PHE A 144 28.51 5.29 9.04
N GLN A 145 28.56 5.00 10.34
CA GLN A 145 27.81 3.90 10.95
C GLN A 145 26.31 4.07 10.74
N GLU A 146 25.78 5.25 11.05
CA GLU A 146 24.35 5.52 10.94
C GLU A 146 23.87 5.58 9.48
N TRP A 147 24.72 6.08 8.58
CA TRP A 147 24.43 6.04 7.15
C TRP A 147 24.40 4.61 6.59
N ILE A 148 25.28 3.73 7.08
CA ILE A 148 25.25 2.30 6.76
C ILE A 148 23.98 1.65 7.31
N TYR A 149 23.61 1.93 8.57
CA TYR A 149 22.37 1.41 9.17
C TYR A 149 21.14 1.84 8.39
N LEU A 150 21.07 3.10 8.00
CA LEU A 150 20.00 3.62 7.15
C LEU A 150 19.94 2.86 5.82
N THR A 151 21.09 2.64 5.17
CA THR A 151 21.16 1.93 3.88
C THR A 151 20.70 0.48 4.00
N ILE A 152 21.13 -0.23 5.05
CA ILE A 152 20.70 -1.61 5.31
C ILE A 152 19.19 -1.64 5.58
N PHE A 153 18.69 -0.75 6.42
CA PHE A 153 17.27 -0.70 6.75
C PHE A 153 16.43 -0.37 5.51
N GLU A 154 16.87 0.57 4.69
CA GLU A 154 16.21 0.93 3.43
C GLU A 154 16.12 -0.27 2.49
N ALA A 155 17.19 -1.06 2.37
CA ALA A 155 17.21 -2.31 1.61
C ALA A 155 16.20 -3.32 2.14
N LEU A 156 16.23 -3.56 3.46
CA LEU A 156 15.33 -4.50 4.13
C LEU A 156 13.87 -4.08 3.99
N LEU A 157 13.57 -2.79 4.14
CA LEU A 157 12.23 -2.24 3.97
C LEU A 157 11.73 -2.45 2.54
N TYR A 158 12.57 -2.21 1.53
CA TYR A 158 12.20 -2.45 0.14
C TYR A 158 11.90 -3.91 -0.15
N VAL A 159 12.77 -4.83 0.31
CA VAL A 159 12.57 -6.27 0.16
C VAL A 159 11.29 -6.71 0.89
N TYR A 160 11.11 -6.27 2.13
CA TYR A 160 9.96 -6.60 2.95
C TYR A 160 8.64 -6.17 2.30
N VAL A 161 8.54 -4.91 1.85
CA VAL A 161 7.30 -4.42 1.24
C VAL A 161 7.05 -5.10 -0.11
N THR A 162 8.09 -5.31 -0.93
CA THR A 162 7.93 -6.03 -2.21
C THR A 162 7.49 -7.49 -1.99
N MET A 163 8.02 -8.14 -0.95
CA MET A 163 7.59 -9.48 -0.55
C MET A 163 6.13 -9.51 -0.12
N LEU A 164 5.71 -8.56 0.73
CA LEU A 164 4.32 -8.44 1.17
C LEU A 164 3.34 -8.19 0.02
N THR A 165 3.70 -7.33 -0.94
CA THR A 165 2.85 -7.07 -2.10
C THR A 165 2.72 -8.30 -2.99
N ASN A 166 3.82 -9.04 -3.20
CA ASN A 166 3.80 -10.26 -3.98
C ASN A 166 2.98 -11.36 -3.30
N ASP A 167 3.07 -11.50 -1.98
CA ASP A 167 2.26 -12.45 -1.20
C ASP A 167 0.76 -12.10 -1.27
N SER A 168 0.44 -10.81 -1.17
CA SER A 168 -0.94 -10.33 -1.28
C SER A 168 -1.52 -10.58 -2.68
N GLU A 169 -0.75 -10.32 -3.73
CA GLU A 169 -1.15 -10.63 -5.11
C GLU A 169 -1.30 -12.14 -5.35
N LEU A 170 -0.39 -12.95 -4.79
CA LEU A 170 -0.49 -14.41 -4.88
C LEU A 170 -1.74 -14.92 -4.18
N LYS A 171 -2.01 -14.44 -2.95
CA LYS A 171 -3.23 -14.77 -2.20
C LYS A 171 -4.49 -14.34 -2.94
N LEU A 172 -4.50 -13.13 -3.53
CA LEU A 172 -5.61 -12.65 -4.34
C LEU A 172 -5.83 -13.54 -5.56
N ARG A 173 -4.77 -13.93 -6.28
CA ARG A 173 -4.86 -14.85 -7.43
C ARG A 173 -5.35 -16.23 -7.00
N LEU A 174 -4.84 -16.78 -5.91
CA LEU A 174 -5.30 -18.05 -5.36
C LEU A 174 -6.77 -17.98 -4.93
N ALA A 175 -7.21 -16.88 -4.32
CA ALA A 175 -8.61 -16.65 -4.00
C ALA A 175 -9.47 -16.52 -5.27
N GLN A 176 -8.99 -15.84 -6.31
CA GLN A 176 -9.66 -15.76 -7.61
C GLN A 176 -9.78 -17.13 -8.29
N PHE A 177 -8.71 -17.95 -8.25
CA PHE A 177 -8.73 -19.32 -8.77
C PHE A 177 -9.57 -20.27 -7.91
N ALA A 178 -9.63 -20.06 -6.60
CA ALA A 178 -10.54 -20.79 -5.72
C ALA A 178 -12.01 -20.36 -5.96
N ASN A 179 -12.24 -19.11 -6.39
CA ASN A 179 -13.55 -18.52 -6.68
C ASN A 179 -14.05 -18.71 -8.12
N HIS A 180 -13.31 -19.44 -8.96
CA HIS A 180 -13.77 -19.88 -10.28
C HIS A 180 -13.68 -21.40 -10.36
N ASP A 181 -14.79 -22.06 -10.68
CA ASP A 181 -14.74 -23.47 -11.03
C ASP A 181 -13.91 -23.61 -12.32
N ALA A 182 -12.79 -24.33 -12.22
CA ALA A 182 -11.79 -24.47 -13.29
C ALA A 182 -12.34 -25.16 -14.55
N LEU A 183 -13.53 -25.75 -14.48
CA LEU A 183 -14.16 -26.46 -15.58
C LEU A 183 -15.19 -25.63 -16.35
N THR A 184 -15.85 -24.66 -15.70
CA THR A 184 -16.99 -23.94 -16.30
C THR A 184 -16.84 -22.42 -16.34
N LYS A 185 -15.82 -21.84 -15.69
CA LYS A 185 -15.65 -20.37 -15.53
C LYS A 185 -16.84 -19.65 -14.87
N THR A 186 -17.71 -20.38 -14.20
CA THR A 186 -18.78 -19.79 -13.38
C THR A 186 -18.24 -19.38 -12.01
N GLN A 187 -18.90 -18.40 -11.39
CA GLN A 187 -18.65 -18.02 -9.98
C GLN A 187 -18.79 -19.27 -9.10
N ASN A 188 -17.82 -19.55 -8.24
CA ASN A 188 -17.91 -20.72 -7.36
C ASN A 188 -19.08 -20.58 -6.36
N TYR A 189 -19.42 -21.69 -5.70
CA TYR A 189 -20.47 -21.75 -4.68
C TYR A 189 -20.30 -20.73 -3.54
N ALA A 190 -19.07 -20.31 -3.21
CA ALA A 190 -18.81 -19.30 -2.18
C ALA A 190 -19.12 -17.86 -2.66
N ALA A 191 -18.82 -17.52 -3.91
CA ALA A 191 -19.24 -16.26 -4.53
C ALA A 191 -20.76 -16.19 -4.68
N TYR A 192 -21.41 -17.32 -5.00
CA TYR A 192 -22.86 -17.46 -5.02
C TYR A 192 -23.49 -17.24 -3.64
N SER A 193 -22.92 -17.79 -2.55
CA SER A 193 -23.50 -17.64 -1.20
C SER A 193 -23.44 -16.19 -0.71
N ASP A 194 -22.31 -15.51 -0.91
CA ASP A 194 -22.14 -14.13 -0.45
C ASP A 194 -23.05 -13.15 -1.21
N GLU A 195 -23.25 -13.37 -2.52
CA GLU A 195 -24.11 -12.52 -3.35
C GLU A 195 -25.61 -12.74 -3.06
N ILE A 196 -26.00 -13.98 -2.74
CA ILE A 196 -27.37 -14.31 -2.33
C ILE A 196 -27.76 -13.71 -1.00
N ASP A 197 -26.87 -13.72 -0.01
CA ASP A 197 -27.16 -13.13 1.29
C ASP A 197 -27.41 -11.62 1.16
N LEU A 198 -26.67 -10.94 0.28
CA LEU A 198 -26.88 -9.54 -0.05
C LEU A 198 -28.22 -9.30 -0.79
N LEU A 199 -28.54 -10.14 -1.78
CA LEU A 199 -29.80 -10.03 -2.54
C LEU A 199 -31.03 -10.32 -1.68
N PHE A 200 -30.95 -11.28 -0.74
CA PHE A 200 -32.03 -11.53 0.23
C PHE A 200 -32.21 -10.37 1.20
N ALA A 201 -31.11 -9.81 1.73
CA ALA A 201 -31.18 -8.65 2.61
C ALA A 201 -31.79 -7.43 1.91
N ASP A 202 -31.44 -7.19 0.65
CA ASP A 202 -31.97 -6.08 -0.15
C ASP A 202 -33.43 -6.31 -0.55
N SER A 203 -33.79 -7.53 -0.96
CA SER A 203 -35.17 -7.93 -1.26
C SER A 203 -36.09 -7.76 -0.04
N HIS A 204 -35.64 -8.18 1.14
CA HIS A 204 -36.39 -8.02 2.39
C HIS A 204 -36.55 -6.54 2.76
N LYS A 205 -35.50 -5.73 2.58
CA LYS A 205 -35.51 -4.29 2.89
C LYS A 205 -36.39 -3.48 1.93
N ASN A 206 -36.40 -3.84 0.66
CA ASN A 206 -37.07 -3.08 -0.41
C ASN A 206 -38.40 -3.71 -0.86
N HIS A 207 -38.85 -4.78 -0.20
CA HIS A 207 -40.04 -5.57 -0.57
C HIS A 207 -40.06 -6.02 -2.04
N LEU A 208 -38.88 -6.39 -2.56
CA LEU A 208 -38.75 -6.89 -3.92
C LEU A 208 -38.97 -8.41 -3.94
N ASN A 209 -39.69 -8.91 -4.95
CA ASN A 209 -39.83 -10.35 -5.13
C ASN A 209 -38.52 -10.94 -5.66
N LEU A 210 -37.92 -11.84 -4.89
CA LEU A 210 -36.72 -12.59 -5.28
C LEU A 210 -37.12 -14.01 -5.68
N SER A 211 -36.63 -14.47 -6.84
CA SER A 211 -36.83 -15.85 -7.33
C SER A 211 -35.47 -16.49 -7.57
N MET A 212 -35.32 -17.74 -7.14
CA MET A 212 -34.10 -18.55 -7.33
C MET A 212 -34.43 -19.75 -8.21
N MET A 213 -33.55 -20.04 -9.16
CA MET A 213 -33.65 -21.21 -10.04
C MET A 213 -32.38 -22.03 -9.92
N MET A 214 -32.53 -23.32 -9.65
CA MET A 214 -31.43 -24.27 -9.52
C MET A 214 -31.59 -25.32 -10.63
N PHE A 215 -30.53 -25.52 -11.41
CA PHE A 215 -30.48 -26.54 -12.45
C PHE A 215 -29.54 -27.66 -12.01
N ASP A 216 -29.96 -28.91 -12.22
CA ASP A 216 -29.11 -30.10 -12.05
C ASP A 216 -29.05 -30.85 -13.38
N ILE A 217 -27.89 -31.40 -13.73
CA ILE A 217 -27.74 -32.20 -14.95
C ILE A 217 -27.98 -33.66 -14.58
N ASP A 218 -29.17 -34.15 -14.91
CA ASP A 218 -29.55 -35.54 -14.67
C ASP A 218 -28.55 -36.53 -15.30
N HIS A 219 -28.21 -37.58 -14.55
CA HIS A 219 -27.33 -38.68 -14.97
C HIS A 219 -25.87 -38.31 -15.33
N PHE A 220 -25.35 -37.16 -14.89
CA PHE A 220 -23.97 -36.72 -15.16
C PHE A 220 -22.89 -37.76 -14.76
N LYS A 221 -23.12 -38.49 -13.67
CA LYS A 221 -22.24 -39.59 -13.23
C LYS A 221 -22.15 -40.73 -14.26
N HIS A 222 -23.27 -41.10 -14.88
CA HIS A 222 -23.30 -42.13 -15.91
C HIS A 222 -22.53 -41.71 -17.17
N VAL A 223 -22.54 -40.42 -17.52
CA VAL A 223 -21.75 -39.87 -18.64
C VAL A 223 -20.27 -39.95 -18.33
N ASN A 224 -19.84 -39.57 -17.13
CA ASN A 224 -18.44 -39.70 -16.69
C ASN A 224 -17.96 -41.14 -16.67
N ASP A 225 -18.78 -42.06 -16.15
CA ASP A 225 -18.43 -43.47 -16.04
C ASP A 225 -18.39 -44.17 -17.40
N THR A 226 -19.15 -43.69 -18.39
CA THR A 226 -19.24 -44.29 -19.74
C THR A 226 -18.24 -43.70 -20.74
N TYR A 227 -18.02 -42.39 -20.69
CA TYR A 227 -17.24 -41.66 -21.72
C TYR A 227 -15.96 -41.02 -21.18
N GLY A 228 -15.68 -41.19 -19.89
CA GLY A 228 -14.53 -40.61 -19.20
C GLY A 228 -14.73 -39.13 -18.86
N HIS A 229 -13.99 -38.66 -17.86
CA HIS A 229 -14.13 -37.31 -17.30
C HIS A 229 -14.03 -36.19 -18.36
N LEU A 230 -13.15 -36.34 -19.35
CA LEU A 230 -13.01 -35.36 -20.44
C LEU A 230 -14.28 -35.16 -21.30
N ALA A 231 -15.17 -36.16 -21.35
CA ALA A 231 -16.46 -36.04 -22.03
C ALA A 231 -17.51 -35.35 -21.14
N GLY A 232 -17.51 -35.63 -19.84
CA GLY A 232 -18.33 -34.91 -18.86
C GLY A 232 -17.97 -33.42 -18.79
N ASP A 233 -16.68 -33.09 -18.84
CA ASP A 233 -16.19 -31.71 -18.86
C ASP A 233 -16.76 -30.91 -20.04
N ARG A 234 -16.86 -31.53 -21.22
CA ARG A 234 -17.46 -30.89 -22.40
C ARG A 234 -18.97 -30.69 -22.25
N VAL A 235 -19.68 -31.66 -21.66
CA VAL A 235 -21.14 -31.55 -21.44
C VAL A 235 -21.44 -30.44 -20.43
N ALA A 236 -20.67 -30.35 -19.34
CA ALA A 236 -20.80 -29.27 -18.35
C ALA A 236 -20.55 -27.88 -18.97
N THR A 237 -19.51 -27.76 -19.80
CA THR A 237 -19.20 -26.50 -20.50
C THR A 237 -20.30 -26.11 -21.49
N SER A 238 -20.89 -27.08 -22.21
CA SER A 238 -21.95 -26.84 -23.20
C SER A 238 -23.27 -26.42 -22.56
N GLY A 239 -23.60 -26.99 -21.39
CA GLY A 239 -24.80 -26.62 -20.64
C GLY A 239 -24.75 -25.19 -20.10
N HIS A 240 -23.56 -24.73 -19.69
CA HIS A 240 -23.35 -23.35 -19.24
C HIS A 240 -23.66 -22.32 -20.34
N ASP A 241 -23.13 -22.53 -21.55
CA ASP A 241 -23.37 -21.63 -22.71
C ASP A 241 -24.86 -21.52 -23.09
N TYR A 242 -25.67 -22.54 -22.78
CA TYR A 242 -27.11 -22.53 -23.05
C TYR A 242 -27.89 -21.76 -21.98
N ALA A 243 -27.48 -21.86 -20.71
CA ALA A 243 -28.10 -21.14 -19.60
C ALA A 243 -27.81 -19.63 -19.64
N ASP A 244 -26.63 -19.20 -20.08
CA ASP A 244 -26.31 -17.77 -20.21
C ASP A 244 -27.08 -17.07 -21.34
N ARG A 245 -27.71 -17.83 -22.25
CA ARG A 245 -28.46 -17.28 -23.40
C ARG A 245 -29.97 -17.13 -23.14
N HIS A 246 -30.49 -17.63 -22.01
CA HIS A 246 -31.92 -17.69 -21.73
C HIS A 246 -32.24 -17.31 -20.29
#